data_AF-A0A401SHN2-F1
#
_entry.id   AF-A0A401SHN2-F1
#
_cell.length_a   1.000
_cell.length_b   1.000
_cell.length_c   1.000
_cell.angle_alpha   90.00
_cell.angle_beta   90.00
_cell.angle_gamma   90.00
#
_symmetry.space_group_name_H-M   'P 1'
#
loop_
_entity.id
_entity.type
_entity.pdbx_description
1 polymer ?
#
loop_
_entity_poly.entity_id
_entity_poly.type
_entity_poly.pdbx_seq_one_letter_code
_entity_poly.pdbx_strand_id
1 'polypeptide(L)'
;MFTVILTAIDGGIPQRSGTARIIINVMDANDNAPVFDHETYRATVMENNANGSLVLKVHAADKDEGANAEVVYSFTNYVSQNVRELFKLDSVTGEIRIQGVLDFEETTAYELDVQAEIYAPLDC
;
A
#
# COMPACT_ATOMS: atom_id res chain seq x y z
N MET A 1 23.24 8.12 3.06
CA MET A 1 24.32 7.55 2.22
C MET A 1 25.57 7.37 3.07
N PHE A 2 26.08 6.15 3.17
CA PHE A 2 27.31 5.84 3.90
C PHE A 2 28.32 5.17 2.96
N THR A 3 29.60 5.38 3.20
CA THR A 3 30.67 4.69 2.46
C THR A 3 31.57 3.96 3.45
N VAL A 4 31.75 2.67 3.22
CA VAL A 4 32.66 1.81 3.98
C VAL A 4 33.80 1.37 3.06
N ILE A 5 35.02 1.38 3.58
CA ILE A 5 36.18 0.86 2.86
C ILE A 5 36.52 -0.51 3.44
N LEU A 6 36.43 -1.55 2.61
CA LEU A 6 36.87 -2.88 2.94
C LEU A 6 38.35 -3.03 2.54
N THR A 7 39.19 -3.44 3.47
CA THR A 7 40.60 -3.76 3.21
C THR A 7 40.84 -5.25 3.44
N ALA A 8 41.35 -5.94 2.43
CA ALA A 8 41.82 -7.32 2.55
C ALA A 8 43.36 -7.31 2.57
N ILE A 9 43.96 -8.12 3.44
CA ILE A 9 45.41 -8.28 3.59
C ILE A 9 45.74 -9.76 3.45
N ASP A 10 46.73 -10.11 2.64
CA ASP A 10 47.19 -11.50 2.50
C ASP A 10 48.17 -11.92 3.61
N GLY A 11 48.44 -13.22 3.72
CA GLY A 11 49.39 -13.78 4.69
C GLY A 11 50.84 -13.80 4.21
N GLY A 12 51.18 -13.09 3.14
CA GLY A 12 52.51 -13.13 2.53
C GLY A 12 53.58 -12.39 3.34
N ILE A 13 54.85 -12.57 2.95
CA ILE A 13 55.97 -11.77 3.44
C ILE A 13 56.75 -11.28 2.21
N PRO A 14 56.65 -10.01 1.81
CA PRO A 14 55.84 -8.95 2.40
C PRO A 14 54.34 -9.15 2.13
N GLN A 15 53.50 -8.69 3.05
CA GLN A 15 52.04 -8.72 2.88
C GLN A 15 51.60 -7.77 1.77
N ARG A 16 50.57 -8.16 1.02
CA ARG A 16 49.88 -7.29 0.07
C ARG A 16 48.46 -7.04 0.56
N SER A 17 47.95 -5.85 0.25
CA SER A 17 46.59 -5.47 0.57
C SER A 17 45.83 -4.95 -0.64
N GLY A 18 44.53 -5.23 -0.69
CA GLY A 18 43.58 -4.66 -1.64
C GLY A 18 42.48 -3.90 -0.89
N THR A 19 41.95 -2.84 -1.49
CA THR A 19 40.80 -2.11 -0.93
C THR A 19 39.63 -2.09 -1.90
N ALA A 20 38.41 -2.12 -1.35
CA ALA A 20 37.16 -1.99 -2.08
C ALA A 20 36.25 -0.97 -1.39
N ARG A 21 35.56 -0.14 -2.18
CA ARG A 21 34.56 0.81 -1.67
C ARG A 21 33.19 0.15 -1.70
N ILE A 22 32.53 0.15 -0.55
CA ILE A 22 31.14 -0.29 -0.40
C ILE A 22 30.29 0.97 -0.19
N ILE A 23 29.36 1.20 -1.10
CA ILE A 23 28.40 2.30 -1.01
C ILE A 23 27.13 1.71 -0.40
N ILE A 24 26.70 2.26 0.73
CA ILE A 24 25.48 1.86 1.42
C ILE A 24 24.46 2.98 1.25
N ASN A 25 23.43 2.69 0.46
CA ASN A 25 22.26 3.53 0.37
C ASN A 25 21.27 3.03 1.43
N VAL A 26 21.09 3.83 2.48
CA VAL A 26 20.02 3.60 3.45
C VAL A 26 18.79 4.21 2.82
N MET A 27 17.87 3.34 2.39
CA MET A 27 16.54 3.76 1.98
C MET A 27 15.79 4.23 3.22
N ASP A 28 15.09 5.35 3.10
CA ASP A 28 14.16 5.77 4.13
C ASP A 28 13.10 4.67 4.25
N ALA A 29 13.03 4.03 5.41
CA ALA A 29 11.90 3.16 5.70
C ALA A 29 10.79 4.10 6.09
N ASN A 30 9.78 4.25 5.24
CA ASN A 30 8.57 4.97 5.62
C ASN A 30 7.95 4.28 6.85
N ASP A 31 8.26 4.80 8.02
CA ASP A 31 8.01 4.22 9.33
C ASP A 31 6.69 4.68 9.95
N ASN A 32 5.96 5.55 9.25
CA ASN A 32 4.59 5.92 9.56
C ASN A 32 3.63 5.34 8.49
N ALA A 33 2.92 4.27 8.86
CA ALA A 33 1.84 3.74 8.02
C ALA A 33 0.59 4.64 8.16
N PRO A 34 -0.12 4.94 7.06
CA PRO A 34 -1.40 5.65 7.14
C PRO A 34 -2.37 4.93 8.08
N VAL A 35 -3.05 5.69 8.93
CA VAL A 35 -4.03 5.16 9.87
C VAL A 35 -5.42 5.50 9.37
N PHE A 36 -6.26 4.47 9.22
CA PHE A 36 -7.67 4.65 8.87
C PHE A 36 -8.44 5.32 10.01
N ASP A 37 -9.43 6.16 9.67
CA ASP A 37 -10.31 6.81 10.68
C ASP A 37 -11.09 5.77 11.52
N HIS A 38 -11.38 4.60 10.93
CA HIS A 38 -12.11 3.50 11.54
C HIS A 38 -11.45 2.15 11.19
N GLU A 39 -11.44 1.22 12.15
CA GLU A 39 -11.01 -0.16 11.92
C GLU A 39 -11.99 -0.94 11.03
N THR A 40 -13.26 -0.56 11.00
CA THR A 40 -14.29 -1.23 10.21
C THR A 40 -15.30 -0.21 9.67
N TYR A 41 -15.49 -0.22 8.36
CA TYR A 41 -16.50 0.56 7.66
C TYR A 41 -17.68 -0.36 7.31
N ARG A 42 -18.92 0.12 7.49
CA ARG A 42 -20.13 -0.65 7.16
C ARG A 42 -21.05 0.18 6.29
N ALA A 43 -21.61 -0.46 5.27
CA ALA A 43 -22.61 0.12 4.40
C ALA A 43 -23.67 -0.94 4.06
N THR A 44 -24.87 -0.48 3.73
CA THR A 44 -25.95 -1.31 3.19
C THR A 44 -26.29 -0.79 1.80
N VAL A 45 -26.34 -1.70 0.83
CA VAL A 45 -26.63 -1.38 -0.57
C VAL A 45 -27.80 -2.23 -1.05
N MET A 46 -28.57 -1.71 -2.00
CA MET A 46 -29.58 -2.51 -2.69
C MET A 46 -28.92 -3.24 -3.86
N GLU A 47 -29.33 -4.49 -4.11
CA GLU A 47 -28.79 -5.31 -5.19
C GLU A 47 -29.01 -4.69 -6.58
N ASN A 48 -30.10 -3.93 -6.74
CA ASN A 48 -30.49 -3.28 -7.99
C ASN A 48 -29.81 -1.92 -8.22
N ASN A 49 -28.84 -1.55 -7.38
CA ASN A 49 -28.07 -0.33 -7.57
C ASN A 49 -27.30 -0.38 -8.90
N ALA A 50 -27.29 0.75 -9.61
CA ALA A 50 -26.57 0.84 -10.88
C ALA A 50 -25.05 0.79 -10.68
N ASN A 51 -24.33 0.30 -11.68
CA ASN A 51 -22.88 0.40 -11.74
C ASN A 51 -22.42 1.86 -11.62
N GLY A 52 -21.36 2.09 -10.85
CA GLY A 52 -20.83 3.40 -10.48
C GLY A 52 -21.44 3.98 -9.19
N SER A 53 -22.48 3.36 -8.62
CA SER A 53 -23.06 3.81 -7.35
C SER A 53 -22.05 3.76 -6.22
N LEU A 54 -21.99 4.82 -5.42
CA LEU A 54 -21.12 4.92 -4.25
C LEU A 54 -21.64 3.99 -3.14
N VAL A 55 -20.76 3.14 -2.61
CA VAL A 55 -21.03 2.26 -1.47
C VAL A 55 -20.62 2.97 -0.19
N LEU A 56 -19.33 3.34 -0.10
CA LEU A 56 -18.74 4.07 1.01
C LEU A 56 -17.44 4.73 0.57
N LYS A 57 -16.90 5.59 1.43
CA LYS A 57 -15.58 6.20 1.26
C LYS A 57 -14.75 5.88 2.49
N VAL A 58 -13.58 5.27 2.29
CA VAL A 58 -12.58 5.10 3.35
C VAL A 58 -11.64 6.31 3.37
N HIS A 59 -11.07 6.57 4.54
CA HIS A 59 -10.08 7.61 4.71
C HIS A 59 -8.98 7.12 5.65
N ALA A 60 -7.74 7.33 5.25
CA ALA A 60 -6.56 7.12 6.06
C ALA A 60 -5.68 8.36 6.02
N ALA A 61 -5.11 8.71 7.16
CA ALA A 61 -4.20 9.85 7.31
C ALA A 61 -2.89 9.39 7.96
N ASP A 62 -1.79 9.97 7.49
CA ASP A 62 -0.51 9.86 8.15
C ASP A 62 -0.30 11.03 9.12
N LYS A 63 0.48 10.82 10.19
CA LYS A 63 0.74 11.81 11.25
C LYS A 63 1.84 12.80 10.92
N ASP A 64 2.53 12.64 9.80
CA ASP A 64 3.63 13.52 9.42
C ASP A 64 3.12 14.92 9.00
N GLU A 65 3.63 15.96 9.67
CA GLU A 65 3.33 17.37 9.36
C GLU A 65 3.94 17.77 8.02
N GLY A 66 3.16 17.66 6.94
CA GLY A 66 3.58 18.00 5.60
C GLY A 66 2.52 17.56 4.60
N ALA A 67 2.50 18.18 3.41
CA ALA A 67 1.45 17.99 2.41
C ALA A 67 1.10 16.51 2.24
N ASN A 68 -0.14 16.14 2.59
CA ASN A 68 -0.85 14.90 2.25
C ASN A 68 0.10 13.87 1.64
N ALA A 69 0.84 13.13 2.48
CA ALA A 69 1.58 11.97 2.02
C ALA A 69 0.60 11.19 1.15
N GLU A 70 0.87 11.08 -0.16
CA GLU A 70 -0.16 10.76 -1.14
C GLU A 70 -0.63 9.32 -0.90
N VAL A 71 -1.70 9.18 -0.10
CA VAL A 71 -2.18 7.88 0.35
C VAL A 71 -2.82 7.19 -0.83
N VAL A 72 -2.29 6.02 -1.15
CA VAL A 72 -2.81 5.15 -2.19
C VAL A 72 -3.58 4.02 -1.54
N TYR A 73 -4.85 3.90 -1.91
CA TYR A 73 -5.74 2.85 -1.43
C TYR A 73 -5.75 1.66 -2.40
N SER A 74 -5.76 0.44 -1.86
CA SER A 74 -5.92 -0.78 -2.65
C SER A 74 -6.60 -1.90 -1.86
N PHE A 75 -7.21 -2.85 -2.57
CA PHE A 75 -7.70 -4.09 -1.96
C PHE A 75 -6.53 -5.02 -1.65
N THR A 76 -6.49 -5.58 -0.44
CA THR A 76 -5.50 -6.60 -0.07
C THR A 76 -5.72 -7.89 -0.86
N ASN A 77 -4.71 -8.74 -0.90
CA ASN A 77 -4.78 -10.06 -1.54
C ASN A 77 -5.82 -11.02 -0.91
N TYR A 78 -6.40 -10.69 0.25
CA TYR A 78 -7.49 -11.45 0.86
C TYR A 78 -8.85 -11.21 0.16
N VAL A 79 -9.01 -10.11 -0.57
CA VAL A 79 -10.19 -9.86 -1.40
C VAL A 79 -10.11 -10.70 -2.68
N SER A 80 -11.06 -11.63 -2.82
CA SER A 80 -11.14 -12.55 -3.95
C SER A 80 -11.41 -11.84 -5.29
N GLN A 81 -11.01 -12.49 -6.39
CA GLN A 81 -11.12 -11.91 -7.73
C GLN A 81 -12.57 -11.58 -8.13
N ASN A 82 -13.53 -12.47 -7.84
CA ASN A 82 -14.94 -12.22 -8.11
C ASN A 82 -15.45 -10.95 -7.41
N VAL A 83 -15.03 -10.71 -6.16
CA VAL A 83 -15.40 -9.50 -5.42
C VAL A 83 -14.76 -8.25 -6.04
N ARG A 84 -13.52 -8.35 -6.53
CA ARG A 84 -12.83 -7.27 -7.26
C ARG A 84 -13.47 -6.95 -8.62
N GLU A 85 -14.27 -7.84 -9.18
CA GLU A 85 -15.08 -7.58 -10.38
C GLU A 85 -16.40 -6.88 -10.05
N LEU A 86 -16.92 -7.07 -8.83
CA LEU A 86 -18.15 -6.47 -8.34
C LEU A 86 -17.96 -5.07 -7.73
N PHE A 87 -16.80 -4.79 -7.14
CA PHE A 87 -16.50 -3.53 -6.48
C PHE A 87 -15.21 -2.90 -7.01
N LYS A 88 -15.24 -1.57 -7.17
CA LYS A 88 -14.10 -0.75 -7.54
C LYS A 88 -13.71 0.15 -6.37
N LEU A 89 -12.44 0.12 -5.99
CA LEU A 89 -11.84 1.09 -5.09
C LEU A 89 -11.06 2.11 -5.91
N ASP A 90 -11.35 3.39 -5.73
CA ASP A 90 -10.57 4.49 -6.28
C ASP A 90 -9.33 4.72 -5.41
N SER A 91 -8.15 4.61 -6.02
CA SER A 91 -6.87 4.59 -5.31
C SER A 91 -6.47 5.94 -4.71
N VAL A 92 -7.09 7.04 -5.15
CA VAL A 92 -6.74 8.41 -4.70
C VAL A 92 -7.78 8.92 -3.72
N THR A 93 -9.05 8.68 -4.01
CA THR A 93 -10.15 9.22 -3.21
C THR A 93 -10.59 8.29 -2.09
N GLY A 94 -10.28 6.99 -2.15
CA GLY A 94 -10.77 6.00 -1.19
C GLY A 94 -12.25 5.64 -1.39
N GLU A 95 -12.86 6.03 -2.51
CA GLU A 95 -14.26 5.69 -2.80
C GLU A 95 -14.40 4.25 -3.27
N ILE A 96 -15.30 3.50 -2.63
CA ILE A 96 -15.72 2.15 -3.06
C ILE A 96 -17.04 2.29 -3.82
N ARG A 97 -17.07 1.82 -5.06
CA ARG A 97 -18.23 1.90 -5.96
C ARG A 97 -18.59 0.53 -6.52
N ILE A 98 -19.87 0.35 -6.83
CA ILE A 98 -20.35 -0.87 -7.51
C ILE A 98 -19.83 -0.87 -8.95
N GLN A 99 -19.32 -2.01 -9.42
CA GLN A 99 -18.85 -2.22 -10.80
C GLN A 99 -19.56 -3.39 -11.49
N GLY A 100 -20.05 -4.37 -10.73
CA GLY A 100 -20.78 -5.53 -11.22
C GLY A 100 -22.21 -5.62 -10.68
N VAL A 101 -22.91 -6.69 -11.06
CA VAL A 101 -24.27 -6.97 -10.60
C VAL A 101 -24.19 -7.68 -9.25
N LEU A 102 -24.87 -7.13 -8.25
CA LEU A 102 -25.03 -7.78 -6.95
C LEU A 102 -26.28 -8.65 -7.00
N ASP A 103 -26.23 -9.80 -6.35
CA ASP A 103 -27.33 -10.75 -6.23
C ASP A 103 -27.43 -11.16 -4.76
N PHE A 104 -28.52 -10.75 -4.10
CA PHE A 104 -28.71 -11.01 -2.68
C PHE A 104 -28.96 -12.49 -2.37
N GLU A 105 -29.55 -13.25 -3.30
CA GLU A 105 -29.75 -14.70 -3.14
C GLU A 105 -28.42 -15.46 -3.22
N GLU A 106 -27.46 -14.95 -3.99
CA GLU A 106 -26.12 -15.54 -4.08
C GLU A 106 -25.23 -15.14 -2.89
N THR A 107 -25.16 -13.85 -2.55
CA THR A 107 -24.29 -13.35 -1.48
C THR A 107 -24.94 -12.19 -0.71
N THR A 108 -25.16 -12.42 0.58
CA THR A 108 -25.85 -11.44 1.45
C THR A 108 -24.91 -10.42 2.10
N ALA A 109 -23.59 -10.68 2.09
CA ALA A 109 -22.58 -9.79 2.65
C ALA A 109 -21.23 -9.96 1.94
N TYR A 110 -20.54 -8.83 1.74
CA TYR A 110 -19.19 -8.79 1.19
C TYR A 110 -18.23 -8.18 2.20
N GLU A 111 -17.09 -8.83 2.40
CA GLU A 111 -15.98 -8.30 3.18
C GLU A 111 -14.87 -7.84 2.23
N LEU A 112 -14.46 -6.57 2.38
CA LEU A 112 -13.48 -5.90 1.53
C LEU A 112 -12.33 -5.44 2.42
N ASP A 113 -11.25 -6.21 2.43
CA ASP A 113 -10.02 -5.80 3.10
C ASP A 113 -9.29 -4.75 2.27
N VAL A 114 -9.11 -3.57 2.85
CA VAL A 114 -8.47 -2.41 2.21
C VAL A 114 -7.18 -2.07 2.95
N GLN A 115 -6.12 -1.78 2.19
CA GLN A 115 -4.87 -1.23 2.72
C GLN A 115 -4.62 0.18 2.16
N ALA A 116 -3.86 0.95 2.91
CA ALA A 116 -3.41 2.29 2.56
C ALA A 116 -1.89 2.34 2.68
N GLU A 117 -1.24 2.87 1.65
CA GLU A 117 0.22 3.03 1.60
C GLU A 117 0.54 4.47 1.17
N ILE A 118 1.65 5.02 1.63
CA ILE A 118 2.12 6.31 1.14
C ILE A 118 2.81 6.07 -0.20
N TYR A 119 2.47 6.88 -1.19
CA TYR A 119 3.24 6.93 -2.43
C TYR A 119 4.64 7.48 -2.13
N ALA A 120 5.58 6.59 -1.85
CA ALA A 120 7.00 6.91 -1.95
C ALA A 120 7.37 6.73 -3.43
N PRO A 121 7.58 7.80 -4.23
CA PRO A 121 8.22 7.62 -5.51
C PRO A 121 9.53 6.88 -5.24
N LEU A 122 9.81 5.84 -6.05
CA LEU A 122 11.12 5.20 -6.08
C LEU A 122 12.14 6.31 -6.39
N ASP A 123 12.75 6.89 -5.35
CA ASP A 123 13.85 7.83 -5.51
C ASP A 123 14.96 7.08 -6.25
N CYS A 124 15.13 7.47 -7.51
CA CYS A 124 16.09 6.91 -8.47
C CYS A 124 17.53 7.31 -8.11
#